data_AF-A0A7H8S4L4-F1
#
_entry.id   AF-A0A7H8S4L4-F1
#
_cell.length_a   1.000
_cell.length_b   1.000
_cell.length_c   1.000
_cell.angle_alpha   90.00
_cell.angle_beta   90.00
_cell.angle_gamma   90.00
#
_symmetry.space_group_name_H-M   'P 1'
#
loop_
_entity.id
_entity.type
_entity.pdbx_description
1 polymer ?
#
loop_
_entity_poly.entity_id
_entity_poly.type
_entity_poly.pdbx_seq_one_letter_code
_entity_poly.pdbx_strand_id
1 'polypeptide(L)'
;MEIYWLKRILYEGRIEVKKVTSYTIFTLILLFLNGCNLNNDEVNNGRADNSQNNNDSVRVEENNKEGKEATEPELNPFGNQKDKSQIMESNILQYIHWMSHQKVKADDKWGFFEITDERIEWLLDAIDETEYLEKAEEYKDILNRWKDGNFSDVVNDHNYVWEILGGEKESQKATEILSESKEKEYIENTEQIDETYKDAEASN
;
A
#
# COMPACT_ATOMS: atom_id res chain seq x y z
N MET A 1 11.26 -4.04 -2.38
CA MET A 1 9.86 -3.61 -2.15
C MET A 1 9.39 -2.51 -3.12
N GLU A 2 10.10 -2.19 -4.21
CA GLU A 2 9.66 -1.16 -5.19
C GLU A 2 9.17 -1.72 -6.55
N ILE A 3 9.14 -3.04 -6.73
CA ILE A 3 8.78 -3.67 -8.02
C ILE A 3 7.28 -4.06 -8.09
N TYR A 4 6.56 -3.98 -6.97
CA TYR A 4 5.18 -4.48 -6.85
C TYR A 4 4.11 -3.54 -7.42
N TRP A 5 4.43 -2.25 -7.62
CA TRP A 5 3.49 -1.30 -8.21
C TRP A 5 3.51 -1.30 -9.75
N LEU A 6 4.65 -1.63 -10.38
CA LEU A 6 4.80 -1.49 -11.84
C LEU A 6 4.28 -2.69 -12.64
N LYS A 7 4.12 -3.87 -12.05
CA LYS A 7 3.59 -5.05 -12.77
C LYS A 7 2.07 -5.07 -12.91
N ARG A 8 1.33 -4.40 -12.03
CA ARG A 8 -0.15 -4.34 -12.06
C ARG A 8 -0.70 -3.44 -13.18
N ILE A 9 0.09 -2.49 -13.69
CA ILE A 9 -0.33 -1.60 -14.80
C ILE A 9 -0.10 -2.24 -16.19
N LEU A 10 0.76 -3.26 -16.29
CA LEU A 10 1.22 -3.77 -17.59
C LEU A 10 0.36 -4.89 -18.20
N TYR A 11 -0.65 -5.44 -17.51
CA TYR A 11 -1.31 -6.68 -17.96
C TYR A 11 -2.86 -6.69 -17.97
N GLU A 12 -3.53 -5.54 -18.01
CA GLU A 12 -4.94 -5.46 -18.42
C GLU A 12 -5.08 -4.62 -19.70
N GLY A 13 -5.02 -5.31 -20.85
CA GLY A 13 -5.00 -4.70 -22.16
C GLY A 13 -6.38 -4.43 -22.77
N ARG A 14 -6.60 -3.21 -23.27
CA ARG A 14 -7.03 -2.87 -24.65
C ARG A 14 -7.45 -1.40 -24.73
N ILE A 15 -6.47 -0.51 -24.94
CA ILE A 15 -6.76 0.79 -25.57
C ILE A 15 -6.91 0.49 -27.07
N GLU A 16 -8.12 0.60 -27.62
CA GLU A 16 -8.28 0.71 -29.07
C GLU A 16 -7.51 1.95 -29.54
N VAL A 17 -6.35 1.74 -30.17
CA VAL A 17 -5.58 2.77 -30.87
C VAL A 17 -6.38 3.26 -32.09
N LYS A 18 -7.36 4.13 -31.86
CA LYS A 18 -7.78 5.10 -32.86
C LYS A 18 -6.66 6.12 -32.99
N LYS A 19 -5.79 5.87 -33.97
CA LYS A 19 -4.73 6.72 -34.53
C LYS A 19 -4.79 8.19 -34.07
N VAL A 20 -4.08 8.54 -33.01
CA VAL A 20 -3.61 9.92 -32.77
C VAL A 20 -2.15 9.84 -32.36
N THR A 21 -1.27 10.11 -33.32
CA THR A 21 0.17 10.29 -33.11
C THR A 21 0.41 11.53 -32.25
N SER A 22 1.03 11.37 -31.08
CA SER A 22 1.57 12.51 -30.33
C SER A 22 2.90 12.13 -29.68
N TYR A 23 3.97 12.28 -30.47
CA TYR A 23 5.35 12.24 -30.03
C TYR A 23 5.68 13.53 -29.28
N THR A 24 5.50 13.61 -27.96
CA THR A 24 6.07 14.74 -27.18
C THR A 24 6.52 14.40 -25.75
N ILE A 25 6.39 13.16 -25.26
CA ILE A 25 6.73 12.85 -23.85
C ILE A 25 8.10 12.18 -23.68
N PHE A 26 8.75 11.72 -24.76
CA PHE A 26 10.03 11.00 -24.67
C PHE A 26 11.29 11.89 -24.69
N THR A 27 11.16 13.21 -24.84
CA THR A 27 12.33 14.13 -24.90
C THR A 27 12.65 14.85 -23.59
N LEU A 28 11.81 14.76 -22.54
CA LEU A 28 12.04 15.50 -21.29
C LEU A 28 12.84 14.74 -20.22
N ILE A 29 13.09 13.44 -20.40
CA ILE A 29 13.87 12.64 -19.44
C ILE A 29 15.38 12.61 -19.78
N LEU A 30 15.79 13.07 -20.97
CA LEU A 30 17.20 13.10 -21.39
C LEU A 30 17.93 14.43 -21.10
N LEU A 31 17.32 15.37 -20.38
CA LEU A 31 17.95 16.65 -20.01
C LEU A 31 18.33 16.79 -18.53
N PHE A 32 18.15 15.73 -17.71
CA PHE A 32 18.53 15.75 -16.29
C PHE A 32 19.86 15.04 -15.96
N LEU A 33 20.68 14.68 -16.97
CA LEU A 33 22.00 14.06 -16.77
C LEU A 33 23.20 14.96 -17.11
N ASN A 34 23.01 16.25 -17.34
CA ASN A 34 24.14 17.19 -17.52
C ASN A 34 23.82 18.54 -16.87
N GLY A 35 24.05 18.68 -15.57
CA GLY A 35 23.73 19.94 -14.89
C GLY A 35 24.03 20.02 -13.40
N CYS A 36 25.20 19.58 -12.94
CA CYS A 36 25.77 20.06 -11.69
C CYS A 36 27.30 20.13 -11.81
N ASN A 37 27.78 21.26 -12.34
CA ASN A 37 29.11 21.78 -12.00
C ASN A 37 28.87 22.90 -10.99
N LEU A 38 29.31 22.71 -9.75
CA LEU A 38 29.63 23.81 -8.84
C LEU A 38 30.93 23.46 -8.12
N ASN A 39 31.91 24.33 -8.35
CA ASN A 39 33.27 24.30 -7.84
C ASN A 39 33.26 24.34 -6.30
N ASN A 40 34.15 23.58 -5.68
CA ASN A 40 34.67 23.88 -4.35
C ASN A 40 36.19 24.00 -4.46
N ASP A 41 36.68 25.15 -4.00
CA ASP A 41 38.05 25.61 -4.12
C ASP A 41 39.05 24.70 -3.40
N GLU A 42 40.23 24.64 -4.01
CA GLU A 42 41.43 23.98 -3.53
C GLU A 42 41.93 24.62 -2.22
N VAL A 43 42.15 23.81 -1.17
CA VAL A 43 43.35 23.94 -0.33
C VAL A 43 43.75 22.54 0.15
N ASN A 44 44.80 21.98 -0.45
CA ASN A 44 45.58 20.90 0.17
C ASN A 44 47.07 21.09 -0.16
N ASN A 45 47.82 21.51 0.86
CA ASN A 45 49.28 21.47 0.86
C ASN A 45 49.72 20.07 1.34
N GLY A 46 50.50 19.37 0.52
CA GLY A 46 50.85 17.98 0.74
C GLY A 46 52.01 17.77 1.72
N ARG A 47 52.12 16.53 2.23
CA ARG A 47 53.17 15.53 1.85
C ARG A 47 53.59 14.65 3.04
N ALA A 48 53.81 13.38 2.69
CA ALA A 48 54.73 12.38 3.28
C ALA A 48 54.22 11.48 4.42
N ASP A 49 53.82 10.27 4.03
CA ASP A 49 54.55 9.00 4.27
C ASP A 49 54.95 8.65 5.72
N ASN A 50 54.45 7.54 6.27
CA ASN A 50 55.23 6.30 6.39
C ASN A 50 54.42 5.14 7.00
N SER A 51 54.67 3.97 6.46
CA SER A 51 54.27 2.63 6.88
C SER A 51 54.79 2.25 8.28
N GLN A 52 54.01 1.48 9.05
CA GLN A 52 54.56 0.38 9.84
C GLN A 52 53.53 -0.68 10.27
N ASN A 53 53.83 -1.91 9.86
CA ASN A 53 53.31 -3.22 10.29
C ASN A 53 53.29 -3.41 11.82
N ASN A 54 52.33 -4.18 12.35
CA ASN A 54 52.54 -5.59 12.77
C ASN A 54 51.33 -6.21 13.50
N ASN A 55 51.02 -7.43 13.04
CA ASN A 55 50.29 -8.55 13.62
C ASN A 55 50.04 -8.56 15.15
N ASP A 56 48.81 -8.89 15.55
CA ASP A 56 48.62 -9.86 16.63
C ASP A 56 47.31 -10.66 16.51
N SER A 57 47.34 -11.83 17.13
CA SER A 57 46.64 -13.06 16.77
C SER A 57 45.32 -13.33 17.54
N VAL A 58 44.39 -14.02 16.85
CA VAL A 58 43.51 -15.13 17.31
C VAL A 58 42.64 -14.95 18.58
N ARG A 59 41.31 -15.03 18.41
CA ARG A 59 40.48 -16.14 18.95
C ARG A 59 39.08 -16.14 18.33
N VAL A 60 38.76 -17.24 17.64
CA VAL A 60 37.42 -17.67 17.25
C VAL A 60 36.71 -18.15 18.51
N GLU A 61 35.54 -17.57 18.82
CA GLU A 61 34.53 -18.26 19.64
C GLU A 61 33.23 -18.33 18.86
N GLU A 62 33.12 -19.47 18.19
CA GLU A 62 31.91 -20.11 17.73
C GLU A 62 30.96 -20.32 18.93
N ASN A 63 29.82 -19.65 18.93
CA ASN A 63 28.67 -20.02 19.75
C ASN A 63 27.50 -20.32 18.82
N ASN A 64 27.49 -21.56 18.35
CA ASN A 64 26.35 -22.24 17.79
C ASN A 64 25.39 -22.57 18.95
N LYS A 65 24.24 -21.89 19.04
CA LYS A 65 23.07 -22.43 19.75
C LYS A 65 21.78 -22.06 19.03
N GLU A 66 21.20 -23.13 18.49
CA GLU A 66 19.78 -23.41 18.37
C GLU A 66 19.00 -22.55 17.38
N GLY A 67 18.61 -23.22 16.30
CA GLY A 67 17.58 -22.76 15.38
C GLY A 67 16.36 -22.30 16.16
N LYS A 68 16.18 -20.99 16.21
CA LYS A 68 14.84 -20.43 16.20
C LYS A 68 14.26 -20.87 14.87
N GLU A 69 13.36 -21.85 14.93
CA GLU A 69 12.25 -21.91 13.98
C GLU A 69 11.76 -20.47 13.85
N ALA A 70 11.99 -19.87 12.69
CA ALA A 70 11.55 -18.52 12.41
C ALA A 70 10.03 -18.59 12.47
N THR A 71 9.45 -18.23 13.61
CA THR A 71 8.01 -17.99 13.71
C THR A 71 7.71 -16.97 12.65
N GLU A 72 6.94 -17.39 11.63
CA GLU A 72 6.37 -16.50 10.62
C GLU A 72 5.87 -15.25 11.36
N PRO A 73 6.29 -14.04 10.95
CA PRO A 73 5.89 -12.82 11.62
C PRO A 73 4.36 -12.74 11.62
N GLU A 74 3.76 -12.53 12.79
CA GLU A 74 2.32 -12.41 12.95
C GLU A 74 1.80 -11.27 12.06
N LEU A 75 0.99 -11.62 11.07
CA LEU A 75 0.39 -10.66 10.15
C LEU A 75 -0.92 -10.16 10.74
N ASN A 76 -1.23 -8.88 10.52
CA ASN A 76 -2.54 -8.34 10.83
C ASN A 76 -3.61 -8.88 9.86
N PRO A 77 -4.92 -8.62 10.11
CA PRO A 77 -6.02 -9.08 9.25
C PRO A 77 -5.98 -8.55 7.80
N PHE A 78 -5.06 -7.64 7.49
CA PHE A 78 -4.77 -7.11 6.16
C PHE A 78 -3.50 -7.72 5.53
N GLY A 79 -2.96 -8.80 6.10
CA GLY A 79 -1.86 -9.58 5.55
C GLY A 79 -0.49 -8.90 5.61
N ASN A 80 -0.29 -7.94 6.51
CA ASN A 80 0.98 -7.23 6.64
C ASN A 80 1.39 -7.05 8.11
N GLN A 81 2.64 -6.65 8.35
CA GLN A 81 3.23 -6.52 9.70
C GLN A 81 3.06 -5.12 10.30
N LYS A 82 2.11 -4.31 9.81
CA LYS A 82 1.90 -2.97 10.37
C LYS A 82 1.32 -3.09 11.78
N ASP A 83 2.04 -2.52 12.74
CA ASP A 83 1.61 -2.38 14.13
C ASP A 83 0.48 -1.36 14.25
N LYS A 84 -0.47 -1.62 15.16
CA LYS A 84 -1.63 -0.75 15.42
C LYS A 84 -1.21 0.66 15.84
N SER A 85 -0.22 0.77 16.74
CA SER A 85 0.26 2.05 17.29
C SER A 85 1.08 2.90 16.31
N GLN A 86 1.48 2.31 15.17
CA GLN A 86 2.31 2.96 14.16
C GLN A 86 1.59 3.14 12.82
N ILE A 87 0.28 2.85 12.77
CA ILE A 87 -0.47 3.03 11.54
C ILE A 87 -0.64 4.53 11.24
N MET A 88 -0.36 4.92 10.00
CA MET A 88 -0.69 6.28 9.55
C MET A 88 -2.17 6.36 9.18
N GLU A 89 -2.78 7.52 9.38
CA GLU A 89 -4.16 7.85 8.98
C GLU A 89 -4.48 7.41 7.55
N SER A 90 -3.55 7.63 6.61
CA SER A 90 -3.70 7.23 5.21
C SER A 90 -3.92 5.73 5.03
N ASN A 91 -3.34 4.87 5.87
CA ASN A 91 -3.61 3.42 5.80
C ASN A 91 -5.02 3.11 6.33
N ILE A 92 -5.45 3.73 7.44
CA ILE A 92 -6.80 3.55 7.98
C ILE A 92 -7.85 3.93 6.92
N LEU A 93 -7.72 5.12 6.35
CA LEU A 93 -8.57 5.60 5.27
C LEU A 93 -8.54 4.67 4.05
N GLN A 94 -7.36 4.17 3.68
CA GLN A 94 -7.23 3.26 2.54
C GLN A 94 -7.93 1.93 2.78
N TYR A 95 -7.85 1.39 4.01
CA TYR A 95 -8.56 0.17 4.39
C TYR A 95 -10.07 0.37 4.39
N ILE A 96 -10.57 1.45 4.98
CA ILE A 96 -12.01 1.80 4.93
C ILE A 96 -12.47 1.91 3.47
N HIS A 97 -11.71 2.62 2.63
CA HIS A 97 -12.02 2.78 1.20
C HIS A 97 -12.09 1.42 0.48
N TRP A 98 -11.04 0.60 0.59
CA TRP A 98 -11.00 -0.72 -0.08
C TRP A 98 -12.03 -1.71 0.46
N MET A 99 -12.39 -1.60 1.73
CA MET A 99 -13.46 -2.38 2.35
C MET A 99 -14.83 -1.98 1.80
N SER A 100 -15.10 -0.68 1.65
CA SER A 100 -16.39 -0.20 1.13
C SER A 100 -16.68 -0.62 -0.31
N HIS A 101 -15.66 -0.96 -1.11
CA HIS A 101 -15.83 -1.39 -2.51
C HIS A 101 -16.83 -2.53 -2.69
N GLN A 102 -16.98 -3.44 -1.72
CA GLN A 102 -17.96 -4.53 -1.81
C GLN A 102 -19.42 -4.06 -1.71
N LYS A 103 -19.65 -2.89 -1.12
CA LYS A 103 -20.99 -2.36 -0.83
C LYS A 103 -21.45 -1.31 -1.86
N VAL A 104 -20.54 -0.69 -2.60
CA VAL A 104 -20.85 0.45 -3.47
C VAL A 104 -20.66 0.14 -4.94
N LYS A 105 -21.34 0.88 -5.81
CA LYS A 105 -21.05 0.92 -7.25
C LYS A 105 -20.20 2.14 -7.60
N ALA A 106 -19.09 1.89 -8.28
CA ALA A 106 -18.23 2.86 -8.93
C ALA A 106 -17.77 2.25 -10.27
N ASP A 107 -17.44 3.07 -11.26
CA ASP A 107 -17.00 2.59 -12.58
C ASP A 107 -15.62 1.91 -12.48
N ASP A 108 -14.73 2.48 -11.67
CA ASP A 108 -13.42 1.93 -11.35
C ASP A 108 -13.30 1.65 -9.84
N LYS A 109 -12.79 0.48 -9.47
CA LYS A 109 -12.46 0.14 -8.07
C LYS A 109 -11.06 -0.44 -8.00
N TRP A 110 -10.16 0.20 -7.27
CA TRP A 110 -8.77 -0.25 -7.18
C TRP A 110 -8.40 -0.68 -5.77
N GLY A 111 -8.14 -1.97 -5.60
CA GLY A 111 -7.87 -2.58 -4.29
C GLY A 111 -9.14 -3.14 -3.67
N PHE A 112 -8.97 -4.06 -2.74
CA PHE A 112 -10.09 -4.75 -2.10
C PHE A 112 -9.61 -5.38 -0.81
N PHE A 113 -10.43 -5.24 0.24
CA PHE A 113 -10.42 -6.12 1.39
C PHE A 113 -11.86 -6.44 1.71
N GLU A 114 -12.20 -7.71 1.91
CA GLU A 114 -13.53 -8.04 2.38
C GLU A 114 -13.78 -7.42 3.77
N ILE A 115 -14.98 -6.90 4.00
CA ILE A 115 -15.42 -6.45 5.31
C ILE A 115 -15.59 -7.67 6.20
N THR A 116 -14.82 -7.73 7.28
CA THR A 116 -14.95 -8.73 8.35
C THR A 116 -14.97 -8.03 9.71
N ASP A 117 -15.62 -8.64 10.69
CA ASP A 117 -15.64 -8.12 12.07
C ASP A 117 -14.22 -7.94 12.61
N GLU A 118 -13.34 -8.90 12.32
CA GLU A 118 -11.92 -8.85 12.70
C GLU A 118 -11.20 -7.61 12.14
N ARG A 119 -11.42 -7.27 10.86
CA ARG A 119 -10.82 -6.08 10.24
C ARG A 119 -11.38 -4.79 10.81
N ILE A 120 -12.69 -4.74 11.07
CA ILE A 120 -13.33 -3.58 11.68
C ILE A 120 -12.77 -3.36 13.09
N GLU A 121 -12.73 -4.40 13.91
CA GLU A 121 -12.20 -4.32 15.28
C GLU A 121 -10.73 -3.94 15.30
N TRP A 122 -9.93 -4.51 14.41
CA TRP A 122 -8.52 -4.15 14.31
C TRP A 122 -8.33 -2.66 13.98
N LEU A 123 -9.14 -2.10 13.08
CA LEU A 123 -9.08 -0.67 12.75
C LEU A 123 -9.54 0.22 13.90
N LEU A 124 -10.61 -0.15 14.62
CA LEU A 124 -11.07 0.57 15.81
C LEU A 124 -9.97 0.63 16.87
N ASP A 125 -9.35 -0.51 17.18
CA ASP A 125 -8.23 -0.57 18.12
C ASP A 125 -7.05 0.28 17.64
N ALA A 126 -6.71 0.22 16.35
CA ALA A 126 -5.60 1.01 15.80
C ALA A 126 -5.85 2.51 15.88
N ILE A 127 -7.11 2.96 15.71
CA ILE A 127 -7.49 4.36 15.91
C ILE A 127 -7.36 4.75 17.40
N ASP A 128 -7.80 3.89 18.32
CA ASP A 128 -7.70 4.13 19.78
C ASP A 128 -6.24 4.19 20.27
N GLU A 129 -5.34 3.42 19.66
CA GLU A 129 -3.91 3.40 19.99
C GLU A 129 -3.11 4.55 19.36
N THR A 130 -3.69 5.29 18.41
CA THR A 130 -3.00 6.37 17.70
C THR A 130 -3.33 7.75 18.30
N GLU A 131 -2.37 8.36 19.01
CA GLU A 131 -2.60 9.62 19.77
C GLU A 131 -2.85 10.88 18.92
N TYR A 132 -2.79 10.82 17.57
CA TYR A 132 -2.75 12.01 16.70
C TYR A 132 -3.61 11.93 15.43
N LEU A 133 -4.82 11.38 15.51
CA LEU A 133 -5.79 11.38 14.41
C LEU A 133 -6.82 12.49 14.60
N GLU A 134 -6.74 13.56 13.79
CA GLU A 134 -7.63 14.72 13.91
C GLU A 134 -9.11 14.35 13.76
N LYS A 135 -9.40 13.34 12.91
CA LYS A 135 -10.75 12.87 12.56
C LYS A 135 -11.04 11.46 13.08
N ALA A 136 -10.43 11.10 14.21
CA ALA A 136 -10.56 9.76 14.80
C ALA A 136 -12.03 9.34 14.99
N GLU A 137 -12.85 10.26 15.49
CA GLU A 137 -14.26 9.98 15.81
C GLU A 137 -15.08 9.75 14.54
N GLU A 138 -14.83 10.49 13.46
CA GLU A 138 -15.49 10.26 12.18
C GLU A 138 -15.18 8.87 11.59
N TYR A 139 -13.93 8.40 11.74
CA TYR A 139 -13.54 7.07 11.30
C TYR A 139 -14.17 5.97 12.16
N LYS A 140 -14.19 6.16 13.49
CA LYS A 140 -14.88 5.24 14.40
C LYS A 140 -16.36 5.19 14.13
N ASP A 141 -17.01 6.31 13.83
CA ASP A 141 -18.43 6.37 13.53
C ASP A 141 -18.78 5.54 12.28
N ILE A 142 -17.96 5.61 11.22
CA ILE A 142 -18.10 4.76 10.03
C ILE A 142 -17.97 3.29 10.43
N LEU A 143 -16.88 2.93 11.11
CA LEU A 143 -16.56 1.55 11.47
C LEU A 143 -17.59 0.94 12.43
N ASN A 144 -18.09 1.70 13.40
CA ASN A 144 -19.13 1.25 14.33
C ASN A 144 -20.46 1.00 13.61
N ARG A 145 -20.87 1.87 12.66
CA ARG A 145 -22.05 1.58 11.82
C ARG A 145 -21.87 0.27 11.05
N TRP A 146 -20.71 0.07 10.44
CA TRP A 146 -20.45 -1.15 9.68
C TRP A 146 -20.39 -2.39 10.58
N LYS A 147 -19.86 -2.27 11.81
CA LYS A 147 -19.87 -3.33 12.84
C LYS A 147 -21.29 -3.77 13.19
N ASP A 148 -22.23 -2.82 13.25
CA ASP A 148 -23.65 -3.10 13.49
C ASP A 148 -24.39 -3.61 12.23
N GLY A 149 -23.67 -3.86 11.12
CA GLY A 149 -24.24 -4.25 9.84
C GLY A 149 -24.99 -3.13 9.14
N ASN A 150 -24.87 -1.88 9.61
CA ASN A 150 -25.53 -0.73 9.03
C ASN A 150 -24.69 -0.10 7.91
N PHE A 151 -25.03 -0.46 6.67
CA PHE A 151 -24.41 0.07 5.46
C PHE A 151 -25.29 1.09 4.73
N SER A 152 -26.31 1.65 5.38
CA SER A 152 -27.25 2.57 4.71
C SER A 152 -26.60 3.85 4.19
N ASP A 153 -25.43 4.21 4.72
CA ASP A 153 -24.68 5.43 4.38
C ASP A 153 -23.34 5.14 3.66
N VAL A 154 -23.10 3.89 3.28
CA VAL A 154 -21.78 3.42 2.80
C VAL A 154 -21.27 4.13 1.53
N VAL A 155 -22.18 4.69 0.72
CA VAL A 155 -21.79 5.55 -0.43
C VAL A 155 -21.15 6.85 0.04
N ASN A 156 -21.71 7.48 1.08
CA ASN A 156 -21.14 8.69 1.66
C ASN A 156 -19.87 8.35 2.44
N ASP A 157 -19.84 7.24 3.18
CA ASP A 157 -18.65 6.77 3.88
C ASP A 157 -17.48 6.57 2.90
N HIS A 158 -17.72 5.85 1.79
CA HIS A 158 -16.75 5.64 0.71
C HIS A 158 -16.25 6.98 0.16
N ASN A 159 -17.17 7.87 -0.24
CA ASN A 159 -16.81 9.12 -0.89
C ASN A 159 -16.08 10.08 0.07
N TYR A 160 -16.43 10.08 1.35
CA TYR A 160 -15.75 10.85 2.38
C TYR A 160 -14.28 10.44 2.50
N VAL A 161 -13.97 9.15 2.64
CA VAL A 161 -12.58 8.69 2.73
C VAL A 161 -11.84 8.84 1.39
N TRP A 162 -12.51 8.62 0.27
CA TRP A 162 -11.96 8.81 -1.07
C TRP A 162 -11.54 10.27 -1.33
N GLU A 163 -12.36 11.24 -0.91
CA GLU A 163 -12.04 12.67 -1.03
C GLU A 163 -10.82 13.04 -0.18
N ILE A 164 -10.70 12.51 1.05
CA ILE A 164 -9.54 12.76 1.93
C ILE A 164 -8.25 12.14 1.36
N LEU A 165 -8.35 10.98 0.71
CA LEU A 165 -7.23 10.31 0.03
C LEU A 165 -6.78 11.02 -1.27
N GLY A 166 -7.38 12.16 -1.62
CA GLY A 166 -7.04 12.90 -2.83
C GLY A 166 -7.75 12.36 -4.07
N GLY A 167 -9.03 11.99 -3.95
CA GLY A 167 -9.85 11.53 -5.06
C GLY A 167 -9.86 12.47 -6.26
N GLU A 168 -9.16 12.11 -7.34
CA GLU A 168 -9.08 12.92 -8.58
C GLU A 168 -9.89 12.33 -9.75
N LYS A 169 -10.14 11.01 -9.74
CA LYS A 169 -10.81 10.31 -10.84
C LYS A 169 -12.26 10.05 -10.50
N GLU A 170 -13.17 10.80 -11.13
CA GLU A 170 -14.62 10.66 -10.96
C GLU A 170 -15.15 9.23 -11.17
N SER A 171 -14.48 8.42 -12.00
CA SER A 171 -14.84 7.01 -12.19
C SER A 171 -14.72 6.16 -10.92
N GLN A 172 -13.93 6.59 -9.94
CA GLN A 172 -13.81 5.92 -8.64
C GLN A 172 -14.85 6.40 -7.61
N LYS A 173 -15.62 7.46 -7.91
CA LYS A 173 -16.63 7.96 -6.97
C LYS A 173 -17.83 7.01 -6.91
N ALA A 174 -18.28 6.68 -5.70
CA ALA A 174 -19.42 5.82 -5.49
C ALA A 174 -20.75 6.53 -5.84
N THR A 175 -21.64 5.82 -6.52
CA THR A 175 -22.92 6.36 -7.03
C THR A 175 -24.15 5.73 -6.38
N GLU A 176 -24.09 4.46 -6.00
CA GLU A 176 -25.20 3.73 -5.38
C GLU A 176 -24.70 2.57 -4.50
N ILE A 177 -25.59 2.09 -3.62
CA ILE A 177 -25.37 0.85 -2.85
C ILE A 177 -25.68 -0.34 -3.76
N LEU A 178 -24.82 -1.35 -3.74
CA LEU A 178 -25.05 -2.60 -4.47
C LEU A 178 -26.20 -3.40 -3.86
N SER A 179 -26.92 -4.14 -4.71
CA SER A 179 -27.81 -5.19 -4.21
C SER A 179 -26.99 -6.33 -3.60
N GLU A 180 -27.58 -7.08 -2.68
CA GLU A 180 -26.93 -8.25 -2.04
C GLU A 180 -26.34 -9.24 -3.08
N SER A 181 -27.08 -9.49 -4.17
CA SER A 181 -26.61 -10.36 -5.25
C SER A 181 -25.38 -9.82 -5.96
N LYS A 182 -25.26 -8.50 -6.11
CA LYS A 182 -24.15 -7.84 -6.79
C LYS A 182 -22.93 -7.67 -5.89
N GLU A 183 -23.15 -7.44 -4.61
CA GLU A 183 -22.09 -7.54 -3.60
C GLU A 183 -21.50 -8.95 -3.61
N LYS A 184 -22.34 -9.99 -3.52
CA LYS A 184 -21.89 -11.38 -3.51
C LYS A 184 -21.06 -11.72 -4.76
N GLU A 185 -21.55 -11.36 -5.95
CA GLU A 185 -20.82 -11.54 -7.21
C GLU A 185 -19.47 -10.82 -7.19
N TYR A 186 -19.38 -9.64 -6.59
CA TYR A 186 -18.15 -8.87 -6.52
C TYR A 186 -17.10 -9.51 -5.59
N ILE A 187 -17.53 -10.00 -4.42
CA ILE A 187 -16.65 -10.68 -3.46
C ILE A 187 -16.08 -11.96 -4.10
N GLU A 188 -16.96 -12.83 -4.63
CA GLU A 188 -16.56 -14.10 -5.25
C GLU A 188 -15.58 -13.92 -6.41
N ASN A 189 -15.79 -12.91 -7.25
CA ASN A 189 -14.88 -12.61 -8.35
C ASN A 189 -13.51 -12.10 -7.87
N THR A 190 -13.48 -11.37 -6.75
CA THR A 190 -12.22 -10.81 -6.23
C THR A 190 -11.39 -11.87 -5.49
N GLU A 191 -12.04 -12.78 -4.77
CA GLU A 191 -11.37 -13.93 -4.13
C GLU A 191 -10.75 -14.87 -5.16
N GLN A 192 -11.47 -15.20 -6.23
CA GLN A 192 -10.95 -16.04 -7.32
C GLN A 192 -9.70 -15.46 -7.98
N ILE A 193 -9.64 -14.12 -8.09
CA ILE A 193 -8.47 -13.42 -8.62
C ILE A 193 -7.26 -13.62 -7.69
N ASP A 194 -7.43 -13.46 -6.37
CA ASP A 194 -6.36 -13.64 -5.38
C ASP A 194 -5.80 -15.08 -5.39
N GLU A 195 -6.68 -16.09 -5.46
CA GLU A 195 -6.27 -17.51 -5.57
C GLU A 195 -5.47 -17.78 -6.86
N THR A 196 -5.96 -17.29 -8.00
CA THR A 196 -5.32 -17.50 -9.31
C THR A 196 -3.90 -16.91 -9.35
N TYR A 197 -3.66 -15.77 -8.69
CA TYR A 197 -2.34 -15.16 -8.63
C TYR A 197 -1.36 -15.93 -7.73
N LYS A 198 -1.82 -16.48 -6.60
CA LYS A 198 -0.99 -17.32 -5.72
C LYS A 198 -0.49 -18.57 -6.43
N ASP A 199 -1.33 -19.22 -7.23
CA ASP A 199 -0.95 -20.40 -8.01
C ASP A 199 0.09 -20.09 -9.09
N ALA A 200 -0.02 -18.92 -9.73
CA ALA A 200 0.92 -18.47 -10.75
C ALA A 200 2.31 -18.12 -10.20
N GLU A 201 2.39 -17.63 -8.96
CA GLU A 201 3.66 -17.36 -8.28
C GLU A 201 4.31 -18.63 -7.72
N ALA A 202 3.53 -19.60 -7.24
CA ALA A 202 4.05 -20.89 -6.78
C ALA A 202 4.60 -21.79 -7.92
N SER A 203 4.27 -21.47 -9.17
CA SER A 203 4.64 -22.25 -10.36
C SER A 203 5.89 -21.73 -11.11
N ASN A 204 6.51 -20.63 -10.67
CA ASN A 204 7.72 -20.04 -11.26
C ASN A 204 8.93 -20.15 -10.33
#